data_AF-A0A932Y1G0-F1
#
_entry.id   AF-A0A932Y1G0-F1
#
_cell.length_a   1.000
_cell.length_b   1.000
_cell.length_c   1.000
_cell.angle_alpha   90.00
_cell.angle_beta   90.00
_cell.angle_gamma   90.00
#
_symmetry.space_group_name_H-M   'P 1'
#
loop_
_entity.id
_entity.type
_entity.pdbx_description
1 polymer ?
#
loop_
_entity_poly.entity_id
_entity_poly.type
_entity_poly.pdbx_seq_one_letter_code
_entity_poly.pdbx_strand_id
1 'polypeptide(L)'
;MSDNSRGFTTVELIIASLVFSIVALVALSGFIEIGRLFYKGATQSANQATARLISNALRGDIASTAVISGPKSVQAGGGVIKYYCVGNSRYTFILGQAVDLSNHDQNTKFGLLNDKLPGSSACANPFDPPSAVAIQDDAAELLGDKMRLNALCISPNSAVSYGNLYDVRVNLASGDDQYLSLSDDASPSSCESVQQATCAAKLSVSQYCANSELEFSVAAGSSSQ
;
A
#
# COMPACT_ATOMS: atom_id res chain seq x y z
N MET A 1 6.07 40.95 -71.79
CA MET A 1 6.70 40.05 -70.79
C MET A 1 5.77 40.03 -69.60
N SER A 2 5.09 38.90 -69.40
CA SER A 2 4.03 38.76 -68.41
C SER A 2 4.62 37.94 -67.26
N ASP A 3 4.99 38.61 -66.17
CA ASP A 3 5.57 37.95 -65.00
C ASP A 3 4.47 37.24 -64.20
N ASN A 4 4.69 35.96 -64.00
CA ASN A 4 3.77 35.01 -63.43
C ASN A 4 4.05 34.87 -61.91
N SER A 5 3.58 35.84 -61.10
CA SER A 5 4.02 35.99 -59.69
C SER A 5 3.02 35.51 -58.62
N ARG A 6 1.98 34.73 -58.96
CA ARG A 6 0.85 34.46 -58.05
C ARG A 6 0.77 33.04 -57.45
N GLY A 7 1.82 32.22 -57.57
CA GLY A 7 1.84 30.84 -57.05
C GLY A 7 2.54 30.62 -55.70
N PHE A 8 3.23 31.63 -55.14
CA PHE A 8 4.16 31.42 -54.02
C PHE A 8 3.46 31.28 -52.65
N THR A 9 2.28 31.88 -52.46
CA THR A 9 1.66 32.03 -51.14
C THR A 9 1.01 30.74 -50.60
N THR A 10 0.48 29.88 -51.46
CA THR A 10 -0.21 28.66 -51.03
C THR A 10 0.78 27.60 -50.54
N VAL A 11 1.91 27.43 -51.23
CA VAL A 11 2.94 26.46 -50.86
C VAL A 11 3.61 26.85 -49.54
N GLU A 12 3.90 28.14 -49.35
CA GLU A 12 4.49 28.67 -48.12
C GLU A 12 3.55 28.50 -46.92
N LEU A 13 2.24 28.73 -47.10
CA LEU A 13 1.23 28.50 -46.05
C LEU A 13 1.12 27.01 -45.67
N ILE A 14 1.18 26.11 -46.65
CA ILE A 14 1.14 24.66 -46.40
C ILE A 14 2.39 24.22 -45.62
N ILE A 15 3.58 24.68 -46.02
CA ILE A 15 4.84 24.35 -45.31
C ILE A 15 4.81 24.92 -43.89
N ALA A 16 4.34 26.15 -43.69
CA ALA A 16 4.21 26.76 -42.37
C ALA A 16 3.26 25.96 -41.46
N SER A 17 2.11 25.51 -41.98
CA SER A 17 1.16 24.68 -41.22
C SER A 17 1.73 23.30 -40.87
N LEU A 18 2.58 22.74 -41.73
CA LEU A 18 3.24 21.45 -41.50
C LEU A 18 4.27 21.56 -40.38
N VAL A 19 5.14 22.57 -40.43
CA VAL A 19 6.13 22.81 -39.38
C VAL A 19 5.43 23.09 -38.04
N PHE A 20 4.38 23.93 -38.04
CA PHE A 20 3.61 24.20 -36.85
C PHE A 20 2.98 22.92 -36.26
N SER A 21 2.41 22.05 -37.11
CA SER A 21 1.82 20.78 -36.67
C SER A 21 2.86 19.84 -36.04
N ILE A 22 4.08 19.78 -36.60
CA ILE A 22 5.18 18.99 -36.03
C ILE A 22 5.57 19.54 -34.66
N VAL A 23 5.73 20.86 -34.52
CA VAL A 23 6.08 21.50 -33.24
C VAL A 23 4.98 21.26 -32.20
N ALA A 24 3.71 21.36 -32.58
CA ALA A 24 2.57 21.07 -31.70
C ALA A 24 2.56 19.60 -31.24
N LEU A 25 2.85 18.66 -32.13
CA LEU A 25 2.95 17.23 -31.79
C LEU A 25 4.09 16.95 -30.81
N VAL A 26 5.27 17.55 -31.02
CA VAL A 26 6.42 17.41 -30.11
C VAL A 26 6.09 17.98 -28.74
N ALA A 27 5.45 19.15 -28.68
CA ALA A 27 5.02 19.77 -27.43
C ALA A 27 4.01 18.89 -26.67
N LEU A 28 3.00 18.35 -27.36
CA LEU A 28 2.01 17.46 -26.76
C LEU A 28 2.67 16.18 -26.20
N SER A 29 3.61 15.59 -26.94
CA SER A 29 4.36 14.43 -26.47
C SER A 29 5.11 14.73 -25.17
N GLY A 30 5.78 15.89 -25.09
CA GLY A 30 6.47 16.31 -23.87
C GLY A 30 5.53 16.50 -22.67
N PHE A 31 4.35 17.07 -22.88
CA PHE A 31 3.35 17.23 -21.81
C PHE A 31 2.83 15.89 -21.28
N ILE A 32 2.62 14.89 -22.14
CA ILE A 32 2.16 13.56 -21.73
C ILE A 32 3.21 12.86 -20.85
N GLU A 33 4.49 12.97 -21.20
CA GLU A 33 5.58 12.38 -20.41
C GLU A 33 5.67 13.01 -19.01
N ILE A 34 5.58 14.35 -18.93
CA ILE A 34 5.58 15.07 -17.64
C ILE A 34 4.35 14.67 -16.79
N GLY A 35 3.17 14.56 -17.41
CA GLY A 35 1.95 14.14 -16.72
C GLY A 35 2.07 12.75 -16.08
N ARG A 36 2.68 11.79 -16.79
CA ARG A 36 2.91 10.43 -16.27
C ARG A 36 3.88 10.42 -15.09
N LEU A 37 4.96 11.22 -15.15
CA LEU A 37 5.91 11.35 -14.05
C LEU A 37 5.25 11.93 -12.80
N PHE A 38 4.39 12.93 -12.97
CA PHE A 38 3.66 13.54 -11.87
C PHE A 38 2.71 12.55 -11.18
N TYR A 39 1.91 11.80 -11.95
CA TYR A 39 0.98 10.83 -11.40
C TYR A 39 1.69 9.74 -10.58
N LYS A 40 2.78 9.20 -11.12
CA LYS A 40 3.62 8.22 -10.43
C LYS A 40 4.22 8.80 -9.15
N GLY A 41 4.74 10.02 -9.22
CA GLY A 41 5.33 10.72 -8.07
C GLY A 41 4.33 10.96 -6.93
N ALA A 42 3.12 11.42 -7.26
CA ALA A 42 2.05 11.64 -6.29
C ALA A 42 1.66 10.33 -5.58
N THR A 43 1.44 9.27 -6.35
CA THR A 43 1.07 7.95 -5.81
C THR A 43 2.17 7.36 -4.94
N GLN A 44 3.43 7.44 -5.39
CA GLN A 44 4.58 6.96 -4.63
C GLN A 44 4.76 7.75 -3.32
N SER A 45 4.55 9.07 -3.36
CA SER A 45 4.61 9.91 -2.16
C SER A 45 3.52 9.55 -1.16
N ALA A 46 2.30 9.29 -1.63
CA ALA A 46 1.20 8.84 -0.78
C ALA A 46 1.51 7.49 -0.12
N ASN A 47 2.01 6.50 -0.88
CA ASN A 47 2.38 5.20 -0.33
C ASN A 47 3.48 5.31 0.74
N GLN A 48 4.49 6.15 0.53
CA GLN A 48 5.54 6.38 1.51
C GLN A 48 5.02 7.05 2.78
N ALA A 49 4.07 7.99 2.66
CA ALA A 49 3.43 8.61 3.81
C ALA A 49 2.65 7.58 4.63
N THR A 50 1.83 6.76 3.97
CA THR A 50 1.08 5.66 4.60
C THR A 50 1.99 4.63 5.26
N ALA A 51 3.06 4.20 4.58
CA ALA A 51 4.05 3.28 5.15
C ALA A 51 4.68 3.84 6.44
N ARG A 52 5.02 5.14 6.45
CA ARG A 52 5.54 5.81 7.64
C ARG A 52 4.52 5.84 8.77
N LEU A 53 3.24 6.14 8.48
CA LEU A 53 2.17 6.13 9.47
C LEU A 53 2.02 4.75 10.12
N ILE A 54 1.95 3.68 9.32
CA ILE A 54 1.89 2.30 9.81
C ILE A 54 3.11 1.97 10.66
N SER A 55 4.32 2.32 10.20
CA SER A 55 5.53 2.05 10.97
C SER A 55 5.60 2.79 12.29
N ASN A 56 5.14 4.03 12.35
CA ASN A 56 5.14 4.82 13.58
C ASN A 56 4.14 4.25 14.58
N ALA A 57 2.95 3.83 14.12
CA ALA A 57 1.96 3.15 14.95
C ALA A 57 2.50 1.83 15.52
N LEU A 58 3.03 0.96 14.64
CA LEU A 58 3.61 -0.33 15.05
C LEU A 58 4.81 -0.14 15.99
N ARG A 59 5.70 0.81 15.74
CA ARG A 59 6.84 1.09 16.62
C ARG A 59 6.39 1.54 17.99
N GLY A 60 5.42 2.47 18.06
CA GLY A 60 4.88 2.95 19.33
C GLY A 60 4.26 1.82 20.14
N ASP A 61 3.47 0.98 19.49
CA ASP A 61 2.81 -0.14 20.16
C ASP A 61 3.81 -1.22 20.58
N ILE A 62 4.74 -1.63 19.70
CA ILE A 62 5.77 -2.65 20.01
C ILE A 62 6.68 -2.16 21.14
N ALA A 63 7.14 -0.91 21.11
CA ALA A 63 8.00 -0.36 22.17
C ALA A 63 7.28 -0.28 23.53
N SER A 64 5.95 -0.31 23.54
CA SER A 64 5.14 -0.24 24.77
C SER A 64 4.79 -1.59 25.38
N THR A 65 5.05 -2.71 24.69
CA THR A 65 4.62 -4.05 25.10
C THR A 65 5.70 -5.11 24.92
N ALA A 66 5.71 -6.12 25.79
CA ALA A 66 6.50 -7.33 25.61
C ALA A 66 5.73 -8.44 24.87
N VAL A 67 4.41 -8.30 24.75
CA VAL A 67 3.52 -9.36 24.27
C VAL A 67 3.09 -9.05 22.84
N ILE A 68 3.63 -9.83 21.91
CA ILE A 68 3.27 -9.80 20.49
C ILE A 68 2.81 -11.20 20.10
N SER A 69 1.70 -11.29 19.37
CA SER A 69 1.19 -12.57 18.88
C SER A 69 0.54 -12.42 17.51
N GLY A 70 0.56 -13.51 16.73
CA GLY A 70 0.06 -13.55 15.35
C GLY A 70 1.17 -13.90 14.35
N PRO A 71 0.86 -13.96 13.05
CA PRO A 71 -0.45 -13.68 12.47
C PRO A 71 -1.43 -14.82 12.76
N LYS A 72 -2.65 -14.49 13.18
CA LYS A 72 -3.76 -15.45 13.26
C LYS A 72 -4.68 -15.22 12.07
N SER A 73 -5.29 -16.29 11.55
CA SER A 73 -6.16 -16.25 10.38
C SER A 73 -7.58 -16.67 10.75
N VAL A 74 -8.57 -15.99 10.20
CA VAL A 74 -10.01 -16.25 10.40
C VAL A 74 -10.71 -16.13 9.06
N GLN A 75 -11.69 -17.00 8.82
CA GLN A 75 -12.55 -16.91 7.64
C GLN A 75 -13.74 -15.99 7.98
N ALA A 76 -13.90 -14.89 7.25
CA ALA A 76 -15.03 -13.99 7.42
C ALA A 76 -15.36 -13.29 6.09
N GLY A 77 -16.65 -13.03 5.84
CA GLY A 77 -17.08 -12.24 4.68
C GLY A 77 -16.69 -12.78 3.30
N GLY A 78 -16.33 -14.07 3.20
CA GLY A 78 -15.87 -14.69 1.95
C GLY A 78 -14.37 -14.59 1.67
N GLY A 79 -13.56 -14.13 2.64
CA GLY A 79 -12.10 -14.05 2.53
C GLY A 79 -11.36 -14.44 3.80
N VAL A 80 -10.02 -14.52 3.69
CA VAL A 80 -9.13 -14.78 4.83
C VAL A 80 -8.74 -13.46 5.46
N ILE A 81 -9.23 -13.21 6.66
CA ILE A 81 -8.83 -12.07 7.47
C ILE A 81 -7.70 -12.51 8.40
N LYS A 82 -6.62 -11.74 8.44
CA LYS A 82 -5.47 -11.99 9.32
C LYS A 82 -5.39 -10.91 10.38
N TYR A 83 -4.81 -11.22 11.53
CA TYR A 83 -4.56 -10.21 12.55
C TYR A 83 -3.33 -10.50 13.40
N TYR A 84 -2.67 -9.42 13.82
CA TYR A 84 -1.65 -9.39 14.87
C TYR A 84 -2.21 -8.71 16.11
N CYS A 85 -1.71 -9.09 17.27
CA CYS A 85 -1.91 -8.34 18.49
C CYS A 85 -0.57 -7.92 19.07
N VAL A 86 -0.47 -6.63 19.38
CA VAL A 86 0.71 -5.97 19.94
C VAL A 86 0.24 -5.31 21.22
N GLY A 87 0.38 -6.01 22.35
CA GLY A 87 -0.22 -5.60 23.62
C GLY A 87 -1.74 -5.51 23.51
N ASN A 88 -2.28 -4.30 23.70
CA ASN A 88 -3.71 -3.99 23.60
C ASN A 88 -4.13 -3.50 22.21
N SER A 89 -3.21 -3.31 21.27
CA SER A 89 -3.55 -3.01 19.88
C SER A 89 -3.73 -4.28 19.08
N ARG A 90 -4.76 -4.32 18.25
CA ARG A 90 -4.97 -5.37 17.26
C ARG A 90 -4.91 -4.75 15.87
N TYR A 91 -4.09 -5.37 15.02
CA TYR A 91 -3.88 -5.00 13.63
C TYR A 91 -4.56 -6.05 12.77
N THR A 92 -5.74 -5.76 12.25
CA THR A 92 -6.57 -6.68 11.46
C THR A 92 -6.50 -6.28 9.99
N PHE A 93 -6.25 -7.24 9.10
CA PHE A 93 -5.98 -6.94 7.70
C PHE A 93 -6.45 -8.02 6.74
N ILE A 94 -6.73 -7.60 5.52
CA ILE A 94 -7.03 -8.45 4.38
C ILE A 94 -5.94 -8.21 3.34
N LEU A 95 -5.20 -9.26 2.99
CA LEU A 95 -4.14 -9.15 1.99
C LEU A 95 -4.74 -8.94 0.60
N GLY A 96 -4.14 -8.05 -0.18
CA GLY A 96 -4.53 -7.75 -1.56
C GLY A 96 -5.82 -6.93 -1.70
N GLN A 97 -6.59 -6.73 -0.63
CA GLN A 97 -7.82 -5.94 -0.66
C GLN A 97 -7.50 -4.46 -0.87
N ALA A 98 -8.03 -3.89 -1.96
CA ALA A 98 -7.98 -2.46 -2.19
C ALA A 98 -8.99 -1.76 -1.28
N VAL A 99 -8.53 -0.72 -0.58
CA VAL A 99 -9.39 0.14 0.22
C VAL A 99 -10.13 1.10 -0.71
N ASP A 100 -11.43 1.20 -0.48
CA ASP A 100 -12.28 2.23 -1.08
C ASP A 100 -12.86 3.06 0.07
N LEU A 101 -12.32 4.27 0.28
CA LEU A 101 -12.76 5.11 1.39
C LEU A 101 -14.20 5.60 1.22
N SER A 102 -14.77 5.54 0.01
CA SER A 102 -16.17 5.89 -0.25
C SER A 102 -17.16 4.77 0.09
N ASN A 103 -16.66 3.54 0.21
CA ASN A 103 -17.44 2.33 0.48
C ASN A 103 -16.66 1.41 1.43
N HIS A 104 -16.29 1.96 2.58
CA HIS A 104 -15.50 1.30 3.63
C HIS A 104 -16.42 0.74 4.73
N ASP A 105 -16.07 -0.44 5.24
CA ASP A 105 -16.63 -0.99 6.47
C ASP A 105 -15.57 -1.79 7.23
N GLN A 106 -15.77 -1.95 8.54
CA GLN A 106 -14.81 -2.63 9.41
C GLN A 106 -14.88 -4.16 9.34
N ASN A 107 -15.79 -4.73 8.53
CA ASN A 107 -16.07 -6.17 8.54
C ASN A 107 -15.57 -6.93 7.32
N THR A 108 -15.63 -6.29 6.15
CA THR A 108 -15.40 -6.90 4.84
C THR A 108 -14.69 -5.97 3.86
N LYS A 109 -14.77 -4.65 4.03
CA LYS A 109 -14.24 -3.66 3.08
C LYS A 109 -13.18 -2.77 3.71
N PHE A 110 -12.16 -3.39 4.25
CA PHE A 110 -11.01 -2.72 4.85
C PHE A 110 -9.70 -3.34 4.36
N GLY A 111 -8.59 -2.62 4.54
CA GLY A 111 -7.26 -3.08 4.17
C GLY A 111 -6.43 -3.47 5.39
N LEU A 112 -6.19 -2.49 6.27
CA LEU A 112 -5.47 -2.66 7.53
C LEU A 112 -6.11 -1.78 8.60
N LEU A 113 -6.87 -2.38 9.49
CA LEU A 113 -7.46 -1.74 10.65
C LEU A 113 -6.53 -1.83 11.85
N ASN A 114 -6.51 -0.79 12.65
CA ASN A 114 -5.95 -0.76 13.99
C ASN A 114 -7.07 -0.47 14.99
N ASP A 115 -7.33 -1.41 15.88
CA ASP A 115 -8.31 -1.27 16.96
C ASP A 115 -7.69 -1.57 18.33
N LYS A 116 -8.30 -1.04 19.38
CA LYS A 116 -7.88 -1.30 20.76
C LYS A 116 -8.76 -2.38 21.37
N LEU A 117 -8.13 -3.46 21.84
CA LEU A 117 -8.82 -4.54 22.51
C LEU A 117 -9.35 -4.08 23.88
N PRO A 118 -10.63 -4.31 24.21
CA PRO A 118 -11.20 -3.94 25.50
C PRO A 118 -10.60 -4.79 26.64
N GLY A 119 -9.99 -4.13 27.61
CA GLY A 119 -9.44 -4.78 28.80
C GLY A 119 -8.22 -5.68 28.53
N SER A 120 -8.12 -6.80 29.24
CA SER A 120 -7.05 -7.80 29.07
C SER A 120 -7.49 -8.97 28.19
N SER A 121 -8.34 -8.73 27.18
CA SER A 121 -8.79 -9.77 26.27
C SER A 121 -7.59 -10.26 25.45
N ALA A 122 -7.01 -11.41 25.84
CA ALA A 122 -5.89 -12.03 25.16
C ALA A 122 -6.19 -12.14 23.67
N CYS A 123 -5.33 -11.56 22.82
CA CYS A 123 -5.41 -11.48 21.35
C CYS A 123 -6.63 -12.18 20.72
N ALA A 124 -7.80 -11.56 20.90
CA ALA A 124 -9.09 -12.20 20.66
C ALA A 124 -9.47 -12.10 19.18
N ASN A 125 -10.19 -13.12 18.72
CA ASN A 125 -10.68 -13.19 17.34
C ASN A 125 -11.67 -12.03 17.09
N PRO A 126 -11.58 -11.27 15.98
CA PRO A 126 -12.56 -10.24 15.68
C PRO A 126 -13.91 -10.73 15.17
N PHE A 127 -14.00 -11.93 14.57
CA PHE A 127 -15.13 -12.33 13.73
C PHE A 127 -15.80 -13.67 14.08
N ASP A 128 -15.10 -14.63 14.67
CA ASP A 128 -15.64 -16.00 14.88
C ASP A 128 -16.13 -16.23 16.33
N PRO A 129 -17.43 -16.46 16.58
CA PRO A 129 -17.96 -16.76 17.91
C PRO A 129 -17.51 -18.16 18.40
N PRO A 130 -17.45 -18.41 19.72
CA PRO A 130 -17.99 -17.62 20.82
C PRO A 130 -17.01 -16.63 21.47
N SER A 131 -15.75 -16.60 21.05
CA SER A 131 -14.71 -15.70 21.60
C SER A 131 -14.46 -14.46 20.75
N ALA A 132 -15.40 -14.15 19.84
CA ALA A 132 -15.34 -12.95 19.01
C ALA A 132 -15.41 -11.69 19.88
N VAL A 133 -14.37 -10.89 19.84
CA VAL A 133 -14.36 -9.52 20.33
C VAL A 133 -14.44 -8.63 19.10
N ALA A 134 -15.65 -8.12 18.83
CA ALA A 134 -15.92 -7.26 17.69
C ALA A 134 -14.92 -6.10 17.61
N ILE A 135 -14.61 -5.72 16.38
CA ILE A 135 -13.82 -4.52 16.11
C ILE A 135 -14.56 -3.33 16.70
N GLN A 136 -13.84 -2.50 17.45
CA GLN A 136 -14.42 -1.33 18.10
C GLN A 136 -14.77 -0.27 17.05
N ASP A 137 -15.81 0.52 17.33
CA ASP A 137 -16.26 1.59 16.41
C ASP A 137 -15.15 2.64 16.14
N ASP A 138 -14.17 2.77 17.03
CA ASP A 138 -13.01 3.66 16.90
C ASP A 138 -11.83 3.08 16.12
N ALA A 139 -11.99 1.90 15.50
CA ALA A 139 -10.97 1.28 14.68
C ALA A 139 -10.57 2.20 13.50
N ALA A 140 -9.27 2.42 13.36
CA ALA A 140 -8.71 3.28 12.33
C ALA A 140 -8.19 2.47 11.14
N GLU A 141 -8.69 2.76 9.94
CA GLU A 141 -8.07 2.30 8.70
C GLU A 141 -6.75 3.02 8.48
N LEU A 142 -5.67 2.25 8.38
CA LEU A 142 -4.32 2.76 8.20
C LEU A 142 -3.94 2.93 6.74
N LEU A 143 -4.66 2.32 5.79
CA LEU A 143 -4.40 2.49 4.36
C LEU A 143 -5.18 3.67 3.78
N GLY A 144 -4.60 4.30 2.75
CA GLY A 144 -5.27 5.32 1.96
C GLY A 144 -6.20 4.72 0.89
N ASP A 145 -6.96 5.59 0.22
CA ASP A 145 -7.82 5.19 -0.89
C ASP A 145 -7.01 4.52 -2.01
N LYS A 146 -7.56 3.43 -2.57
CA LYS A 146 -6.95 2.57 -3.60
C LYS A 146 -5.59 1.97 -3.23
N MET A 147 -5.23 1.99 -1.95
CA MET A 147 -4.08 1.25 -1.43
C MET A 147 -4.51 -0.14 -0.99
N ARG A 148 -3.56 -1.07 -1.02
CA ARG A 148 -3.72 -2.43 -0.53
C ARG A 148 -2.48 -2.89 0.21
N LEU A 149 -2.69 -3.71 1.22
CA LEU A 149 -1.61 -4.37 1.93
C LEU A 149 -1.29 -5.68 1.22
N ASN A 150 -0.08 -5.81 0.68
CA ASN A 150 0.35 -7.07 0.08
C ASN A 150 0.98 -7.99 1.11
N ALA A 151 1.67 -7.42 2.10
CA ALA A 151 2.23 -8.20 3.20
C ALA A 151 2.43 -7.38 4.46
N LEU A 152 2.21 -8.02 5.60
CA LEU A 152 2.59 -7.53 6.92
C LEU A 152 3.20 -8.69 7.69
N CYS A 153 4.41 -8.49 8.18
CA CYS A 153 5.12 -9.45 9.00
C CYS A 153 5.74 -8.77 10.21
N ILE A 154 5.62 -9.43 11.36
CA ILE A 154 6.29 -9.08 12.61
C ILE A 154 6.93 -10.36 13.12
N SER A 155 8.26 -10.42 13.16
CA SER A 155 9.02 -11.60 13.59
C SER A 155 10.05 -11.20 14.65
N PRO A 156 10.27 -12.00 15.70
CA PRO A 156 11.41 -11.79 16.58
C PRO A 156 12.71 -11.93 15.77
N ASN A 157 13.67 -11.05 16.03
CA ASN A 157 14.99 -11.09 15.42
C ASN A 157 15.87 -12.04 16.25
N SER A 158 15.97 -13.28 15.78
CA SER A 158 16.77 -14.33 16.42
C SER A 158 18.29 -14.13 16.32
N ALA A 159 18.76 -13.15 15.52
CA ALA A 159 20.17 -12.90 15.31
C ALA A 159 20.83 -12.09 16.45
N VAL A 160 20.03 -11.48 17.33
CA VAL A 160 20.51 -10.72 18.50
C VAL A 160 20.17 -11.43 19.81
N SER A 161 21.17 -11.61 20.67
CA SER A 161 21.03 -12.26 21.99
C SER A 161 20.20 -11.45 23.00
N TYR A 162 19.84 -10.21 22.68
CA TYR A 162 18.93 -9.39 23.46
C TYR A 162 17.51 -9.68 22.95
N GLY A 163 16.83 -10.67 23.56
CA GLY A 163 15.61 -11.33 23.07
C GLY A 163 14.33 -10.50 22.89
N ASN A 164 14.44 -9.19 22.70
CA ASN A 164 13.32 -8.26 22.55
C ASN A 164 13.36 -7.46 21.23
N LEU A 165 14.25 -7.76 20.28
CA LEU A 165 14.22 -7.08 18.98
C LEU A 165 13.24 -7.78 18.03
N TYR A 166 12.38 -7.01 17.37
CA TYR A 166 11.45 -7.51 16.36
C TYR A 166 11.73 -6.83 15.03
N ASP A 167 11.76 -7.63 13.97
CA ASP A 167 11.80 -7.15 12.59
C ASP A 167 10.38 -7.07 12.05
N VAL A 168 10.05 -5.90 11.51
CA VAL A 168 8.75 -5.59 10.95
C VAL A 168 8.93 -5.28 9.48
N ARG A 169 8.15 -5.95 8.64
CA ARG A 169 8.11 -5.71 7.20
C ARG A 169 6.68 -5.41 6.77
N VAL A 170 6.51 -4.27 6.11
CA VAL A 170 5.22 -3.83 5.55
C VAL A 170 5.41 -3.63 4.05
N ASN A 171 4.58 -4.29 3.24
CA ASN A 171 4.56 -4.12 1.80
C ASN A 171 3.19 -3.58 1.37
N LEU A 172 3.21 -2.37 0.83
CA LEU A 172 2.04 -1.67 0.32
C LEU A 172 2.10 -1.61 -1.19
N ALA A 173 0.94 -1.73 -1.81
CA ALA A 173 0.77 -1.46 -3.24
C ALA A 173 -0.43 -0.54 -3.46
N SER A 174 -0.40 0.18 -4.57
CA SER A 174 -1.51 1.03 -5.02
C SER A 174 -1.66 0.88 -6.52
N GLY A 175 -2.90 0.87 -6.99
CA GLY A 175 -3.25 0.72 -8.41
C GLY A 175 -4.32 -0.34 -8.63
N ASP A 176 -4.75 -0.46 -9.88
CA ASP A 176 -5.78 -1.42 -10.28
C ASP A 176 -5.25 -2.87 -10.30
N ASP A 177 -6.14 -3.83 -10.06
CA ASP A 177 -5.81 -5.27 -10.00
C ASP A 177 -5.10 -5.77 -11.25
N GLN A 178 -5.51 -5.28 -12.43
CA GLN A 178 -4.95 -5.64 -13.74
C GLN A 178 -3.47 -5.25 -13.92
N TYR A 179 -2.93 -4.41 -13.03
CA TYR A 179 -1.55 -3.91 -13.10
C TYR A 179 -0.70 -4.39 -11.93
N LEU A 180 -1.25 -5.22 -11.06
CA LEU A 180 -0.59 -5.73 -9.86
C LEU A 180 -0.52 -7.26 -9.93
N SER A 181 0.69 -7.80 -9.78
CA SER A 181 0.87 -9.20 -9.44
C SER A 181 1.00 -9.28 -7.93
N LEU A 182 -0.05 -9.76 -7.27
CA LEU A 182 -0.08 -10.02 -5.84
C LEU A 182 0.26 -11.47 -5.58
N SER A 183 0.86 -11.72 -4.42
CA SER A 183 1.19 -13.06 -3.96
C SER A 183 0.15 -13.46 -2.92
N ASP A 184 -0.62 -14.51 -3.19
CA ASP A 184 -1.74 -14.92 -2.33
C ASP A 184 -1.31 -15.44 -0.93
N ASP A 185 -0.01 -15.70 -0.73
CA ASP A 185 0.53 -16.40 0.45
C ASP A 185 1.36 -15.55 1.43
N ALA A 186 1.30 -14.22 1.38
CA ALA A 186 2.26 -13.38 2.11
C ALA A 186 1.89 -13.05 3.58
N SER A 187 1.62 -14.07 4.41
CA SER A 187 1.91 -13.92 5.85
C SER A 187 2.76 -15.10 6.31
N PRO A 188 4.04 -15.11 5.90
CA PRO A 188 4.96 -16.17 6.28
C PRO A 188 5.22 -16.17 7.78
N SER A 189 5.62 -17.34 8.30
CA SER A 189 6.08 -17.51 9.68
C SER A 189 7.35 -16.70 10.00
N SER A 190 8.04 -16.17 9.00
CA SER A 190 9.21 -15.30 9.11
C SER A 190 9.19 -14.23 8.03
N CYS A 191 9.77 -13.05 8.29
CA CYS A 191 9.70 -11.93 7.35
C CYS A 191 10.53 -12.12 6.08
N GLU A 192 11.37 -13.17 6.03
CA GLU A 192 12.26 -13.47 4.90
C GLU A 192 11.53 -14.00 3.66
N SER A 193 10.36 -14.64 3.81
CA SER A 193 9.59 -15.24 2.71
C SER A 193 8.41 -14.39 2.25
N VAL A 194 8.38 -13.11 2.63
CA VAL A 194 7.37 -12.16 2.16
C VAL A 194 7.60 -11.88 0.68
N GLN A 195 6.73 -12.41 -0.19
CA GLN A 195 6.74 -12.05 -1.60
C GLN A 195 6.17 -10.64 -1.80
N GLN A 196 6.87 -9.85 -2.61
CA GLN A 196 6.56 -8.44 -2.85
C GLN A 196 5.53 -8.29 -3.98
N ALA A 197 4.62 -7.33 -3.83
CA ALA A 197 3.78 -6.91 -4.94
C ALA A 197 4.65 -6.32 -6.03
N THR A 198 4.48 -6.82 -7.25
CA THR A 198 5.16 -6.28 -8.43
C THR A 198 4.17 -5.61 -9.36
N CYS A 199 4.51 -4.41 -9.80
CA CYS A 199 3.77 -3.74 -10.85
C CYS A 199 4.04 -4.45 -12.18
N ALA A 200 2.98 -4.78 -12.92
CA ALA A 200 3.10 -5.41 -14.21
C ALA A 200 3.95 -4.54 -15.16
N ALA A 201 4.95 -5.16 -15.82
CA ALA A 201 5.90 -4.48 -16.70
C ALA A 201 5.30 -4.05 -18.07
N LYS A 202 4.00 -3.75 -18.13
CA LYS A 202 3.34 -3.24 -19.34
C LYS A 202 3.58 -1.72 -19.41
N LEU A 203 4.36 -1.28 -20.41
CA LEU A 203 4.80 0.11 -20.64
C LEU A 203 3.68 1.16 -20.66
N SER A 204 2.43 0.77 -20.96
CA SER A 204 1.28 1.69 -21.01
C SER A 204 0.67 1.99 -19.64
N VAL A 205 0.95 1.19 -18.61
CA VAL A 205 0.16 1.14 -17.37
C VAL A 205 0.99 1.09 -16.09
N SER A 206 2.31 0.89 -16.20
CA SER A 206 3.22 0.92 -15.04
C SER A 206 3.25 2.27 -14.31
N GLN A 207 2.76 3.35 -14.94
CA GLN A 207 2.60 4.65 -14.28
C GLN A 207 1.45 4.71 -13.27
N TYR A 208 0.50 3.76 -13.32
CA TYR A 208 -0.67 3.71 -12.44
C TYR A 208 -0.51 2.72 -11.29
N CYS A 209 0.69 2.16 -11.13
CA CYS A 209 1.04 1.26 -10.06
C CYS A 209 2.25 1.79 -9.31
N ALA A 210 2.18 1.74 -7.98
CA ALA A 210 3.32 2.00 -7.13
C ALA A 210 3.35 0.97 -6.00
N ASN A 211 4.54 0.49 -5.68
CA ASN A 211 4.81 -0.34 -4.52
C ASN A 211 5.71 0.41 -3.54
N SER A 212 5.52 0.16 -2.26
CA SER A 212 6.36 0.69 -1.20
C SER A 212 6.60 -0.42 -0.19
N GLU A 213 7.86 -0.73 0.04
CA GLU A 213 8.28 -1.64 1.09
C GLU A 213 8.98 -0.87 2.18
N LEU A 214 8.66 -1.22 3.41
CA LEU A 214 9.29 -0.67 4.58
C LEU A 214 9.67 -1.81 5.52
N GLU A 215 10.95 -1.90 5.80
CA GLU A 215 11.53 -2.83 6.76
C GLU A 215 12.22 -2.05 7.87
N PHE A 216 11.96 -2.44 9.11
CA PHE A 216 12.60 -1.85 10.26
C PHE A 216 12.64 -2.82 11.44
N SER A 217 13.63 -2.64 12.30
CA SER A 217 13.72 -3.34 13.57
C SER A 217 13.32 -2.41 14.72
N VAL A 218 12.61 -2.95 15.71
CA VAL A 218 12.19 -2.21 16.91
C VAL A 218 12.36 -3.08 18.14
N ALA A 219 12.87 -2.50 19.22
CA ALA A 219 12.95 -3.18 20.50
C ALA A 219 11.58 -3.14 21.18
N ALA A 220 11.07 -4.30 21.55
CA ALA A 220 9.86 -4.45 22.35
C ALA A 220 10.08 -3.91 23.77
N GLY A 221 9.02 -3.35 24.34
CA GLY A 221 9.02 -2.87 25.71
C GLY A 221 9.29 -4.00 26.71
N SER A 222 9.93 -3.69 27.83
CA SER A 222 10.00 -4.61 28.96
C SER A 222 8.67 -4.58 29.71
N SER A 223 8.04 -5.73 29.94
CA SER A 223 6.88 -5.82 30.84
C SER A 223 7.35 -5.54 32.28
N SER A 224 7.33 -4.28 32.70
CA SER A 224 7.43 -3.93 34.12
C SER A 224 6.10 -4.30 34.78
N GLN A 225 6.05 -5.49 35.39
CA GLN A 225 5.09 -5.77 36.46
C GLN A 225 5.54 -5.04 37.73
#